data_AF-H7FSC9-F1
#
_entry.id   AF-H7FSC9-F1
#
_cell.length_a   1.000
_cell.length_b   1.000
_cell.length_c   1.000
_cell.angle_alpha   90.00
_cell.angle_beta   90.00
_cell.angle_gamma   90.00
#
_symmetry.space_group_name_H-M   'P 1'
#
loop_
_entity.id
_entity.type
_entity.pdbx_description
1 polymer ?
#
loop_
_entity_poly.entity_id
_entity_poly.type
_entity_poly.pdbx_seq_one_letter_code
_entity_poly.pdbx_strand_id
1 'polypeptide(L)'
;MNVEKFKSNSYVLYISVILIALFRLLLTATIPLLDKTEARYAEIARIMQETNQWVVPQIDYGIPFWAKPPISTWLSAGSFIVFGVNEFAARFPSFLLSILLLVIAGKMAKKSGVSFYLPGFILLTTPEFLVHTGVVSTDTALEFCIAIMMISFWKTMKSEQKTYWNYLFFIALGLGLLAKGPLIMVLTFPPLFLWCCLDIRRFRELFSKFSIITGILITLIIGLPWYYFAEQQSPGFLDYFIVGEHYKRFVEPGWKGDLYGSGHSQPKGMIWVFMLVFGLPWIQIVLYKLWKIRKTILKNDWVSFLVLWLFWTPLFFTLSKNILHTYTLPVMMPIMFLMVYWWEDFTRKKVLIRIALIFPIIAFVAYTVIATGLFDDKMNTDKYILEQLMEKNENKDIPLYYWKEKNYSGQFYSNGKAQLITTENQFDSIFKINKKIILITLKKREKEIPKKYIEQMVLAESNYKTSIFVSK
;
A
#
# COMPACT_ATOMS: atom_id res chain seq x y z
N MET A 1 37.40 5.44 -16.86
CA MET A 1 36.06 4.85 -17.10
C MET A 1 35.65 5.19 -18.53
N ASN A 2 35.30 4.21 -19.37
CA ASN A 2 35.06 4.46 -20.80
C ASN A 2 33.69 5.16 -21.01
N VAL A 3 33.69 6.40 -21.50
CA VAL A 3 32.53 7.31 -21.53
C VAL A 3 31.36 6.73 -22.34
N GLU A 4 31.64 6.03 -23.43
CA GLU A 4 30.61 5.38 -24.27
C GLU A 4 29.87 4.25 -23.53
N LYS A 5 30.60 3.45 -22.75
CA LYS A 5 30.02 2.36 -21.96
C LYS A 5 29.13 2.89 -20.83
N PHE A 6 29.44 4.05 -20.28
CA PHE A 6 28.61 4.74 -19.30
C PHE A 6 27.31 5.27 -19.93
N LYS A 7 27.41 5.94 -21.09
CA LYS A 7 26.23 6.42 -21.85
C LYS A 7 25.29 5.28 -22.23
N SER A 8 25.83 4.16 -22.72
CA SER A 8 25.05 2.97 -23.09
C SER A 8 24.27 2.36 -21.92
N ASN A 9 24.90 2.20 -20.74
CA ASN A 9 24.19 1.65 -19.57
C ASN A 9 23.12 2.62 -19.04
N SER A 10 23.37 3.93 -19.09
CA SER A 10 22.38 4.94 -18.65
C SER A 10 21.12 4.90 -19.53
N TYR A 11 21.29 4.71 -20.84
CA TYR A 11 20.16 4.57 -21.77
C TYR A 11 19.32 3.30 -21.53
N VAL A 12 19.97 2.15 -21.27
CA VAL A 12 19.26 0.91 -20.91
C VAL A 12 18.46 1.07 -19.61
N LEU A 13 19.05 1.71 -18.59
CA LEU A 13 18.36 1.99 -17.33
C LEU A 13 17.17 2.92 -17.54
N TYR A 14 17.34 3.96 -18.36
CA TYR A 14 16.27 4.90 -18.72
C TYR A 14 15.09 4.17 -19.36
N ILE A 15 15.32 3.44 -20.46
CA ILE A 15 14.26 2.69 -21.14
C ILE A 15 13.59 1.70 -20.19
N SER A 16 14.37 0.94 -19.42
CA SER A 16 13.82 -0.05 -18.49
C SER A 16 12.89 0.59 -17.46
N VAL A 17 13.31 1.71 -16.84
CA VAL A 17 12.49 2.43 -15.86
C VAL A 17 11.19 2.92 -16.49
N ILE A 18 11.26 3.54 -17.67
CA ILE A 18 10.08 4.06 -18.36
C ILE A 18 9.13 2.91 -18.74
N LEU A 19 9.63 1.83 -19.33
CA LEU A 19 8.80 0.69 -19.72
C LEU A 19 8.15 0.01 -18.51
N ILE A 20 8.88 -0.20 -17.42
CA ILE A 20 8.31 -0.82 -16.22
C ILE A 20 7.26 0.11 -15.57
N ALA A 21 7.51 1.42 -15.53
CA ALA A 21 6.55 2.40 -15.03
C ALA A 21 5.27 2.45 -15.89
N LEU A 22 5.40 2.48 -17.22
CA LEU A 22 4.27 2.44 -18.15
C LEU A 22 3.49 1.12 -18.04
N PHE A 23 4.21 0.00 -17.90
CA PHE A 23 3.59 -1.30 -17.64
C PHE A 23 2.77 -1.27 -16.35
N ARG A 24 3.32 -0.75 -15.25
CA ARG A 24 2.57 -0.61 -13.99
C ARG A 24 1.36 0.33 -14.12
N LEU A 25 1.48 1.41 -14.89
CA LEU A 25 0.37 2.30 -15.18
C LEU A 25 -0.76 1.61 -15.98
N LEU A 26 -0.41 0.72 -16.91
CA LEU A 26 -1.40 -0.11 -17.59
C LEU A 26 -2.12 -1.04 -16.59
N LEU A 27 -1.36 -1.68 -15.69
CA LEU A 27 -1.92 -2.59 -14.69
C LEU A 27 -2.90 -1.91 -13.74
N THR A 28 -2.68 -0.64 -13.40
CA THR A 28 -3.63 0.07 -12.52
C THR A 28 -5.01 0.20 -13.15
N ALA A 29 -5.09 0.27 -14.49
CA ALA A 29 -6.34 0.41 -15.22
C ALA A 29 -7.01 -0.91 -15.59
N THR A 30 -6.24 -1.97 -15.86
CA THR A 30 -6.81 -3.17 -16.50
C THR A 30 -7.07 -4.35 -15.56
N ILE A 31 -6.40 -4.42 -14.40
CA ILE A 31 -6.62 -5.52 -13.45
C ILE A 31 -7.81 -5.18 -12.55
N PRO A 32 -8.77 -6.09 -12.31
CA PRO A 32 -9.86 -5.83 -11.36
C PRO A 32 -9.34 -5.64 -9.93
N LEU A 33 -10.04 -4.86 -9.11
CA LEU A 33 -9.86 -4.84 -7.66
C LEU A 33 -10.14 -6.21 -7.05
N LEU A 34 -9.16 -6.73 -6.30
CA LEU A 34 -9.24 -8.03 -5.66
C LEU A 34 -9.69 -7.93 -4.20
N ASP A 35 -10.59 -8.82 -3.80
CA ASP A 35 -10.99 -9.01 -2.41
C ASP A 35 -9.88 -9.72 -1.60
N LYS A 36 -9.80 -9.54 -0.28
CA LYS A 36 -10.62 -8.63 0.54
C LYS A 36 -10.00 -7.25 0.73
N THR A 37 -8.68 -7.10 0.54
CA THR A 37 -7.96 -5.92 1.02
C THR A 37 -8.08 -4.72 0.08
N GLU A 38 -7.79 -4.91 -1.21
CA GLU A 38 -7.71 -3.81 -2.16
C GLU A 38 -9.10 -3.23 -2.46
N ALA A 39 -10.05 -4.12 -2.77
CA ALA A 39 -11.44 -3.73 -3.00
C ALA A 39 -12.08 -3.04 -1.78
N ARG A 40 -11.74 -3.44 -0.56
CA ARG A 40 -12.22 -2.78 0.67
C ARG A 40 -11.76 -1.33 0.75
N TYR A 41 -10.48 -1.05 0.54
CA TYR A 41 -9.99 0.32 0.62
C TYR A 41 -10.52 1.20 -0.52
N ALA A 42 -10.68 0.62 -1.72
CA ALA A 42 -11.33 1.30 -2.83
C ALA A 42 -12.80 1.64 -2.51
N GLU A 43 -13.54 0.71 -1.90
CA GLU A 43 -14.94 0.93 -1.52
C GLU A 43 -15.09 1.98 -0.40
N ILE A 44 -14.24 1.94 0.63
CA ILE A 44 -14.22 2.96 1.68
C ILE A 44 -14.00 4.36 1.06
N ALA A 45 -13.11 4.47 0.07
CA ALA A 45 -12.86 5.71 -0.65
C ALA A 45 -14.03 6.14 -1.54
N ARG A 46 -14.73 5.17 -2.16
CA ARG A 46 -15.92 5.43 -2.98
C ARG A 46 -17.07 5.98 -2.11
N ILE A 47 -17.36 5.31 -0.99
CA ILE A 47 -18.37 5.76 -0.01
C ILE A 47 -18.02 7.15 0.51
N MET A 48 -16.75 7.41 0.84
CA MET A 48 -16.30 8.74 1.29
C MET A 48 -16.59 9.82 0.24
N GLN A 49 -16.29 9.55 -1.04
CA GLN A 49 -16.55 10.49 -2.13
C GLN A 49 -18.06 10.70 -2.35
N GLU A 50 -18.86 9.64 -2.30
CA GLU A 50 -20.31 9.69 -2.52
C GLU A 50 -21.05 10.41 -1.38
N THR A 51 -20.71 10.10 -0.13
CA THR A 51 -21.41 10.61 1.06
C THR A 51 -20.90 11.97 1.53
N ASN A 52 -19.80 12.47 0.96
CA ASN A 52 -19.07 13.65 1.43
C ASN A 52 -18.63 13.56 2.91
N GLN A 53 -18.52 12.35 3.46
CA GLN A 53 -18.02 12.13 4.82
C GLN A 53 -16.48 11.97 4.80
N TRP A 54 -15.77 13.09 4.85
CA TRP A 54 -14.30 13.15 4.77
C TRP A 54 -13.59 12.97 6.12
N VAL A 55 -14.31 12.98 7.24
CA VAL A 55 -13.71 12.89 8.58
C VAL A 55 -13.68 11.44 9.05
N VAL A 56 -14.82 10.75 9.07
CA VAL A 56 -14.92 9.38 9.58
C VAL A 56 -15.05 8.41 8.40
N PRO A 57 -13.99 7.68 7.99
CA PRO A 57 -14.09 6.69 6.93
C PRO A 57 -15.18 5.66 7.25
N GLN A 58 -15.86 5.15 6.24
CA GLN A 58 -16.97 4.22 6.39
C GLN A 58 -16.66 2.90 5.67
N ILE A 59 -16.85 1.77 6.35
CA ILE A 59 -16.67 0.43 5.74
C ILE A 59 -17.91 0.00 4.94
N ASP A 60 -19.06 0.58 5.30
CA ASP A 60 -20.35 0.49 4.65
C ASP A 60 -21.13 1.75 5.04
N TYR A 61 -22.22 2.07 4.35
CA TYR A 61 -22.98 3.29 4.60
C TYR A 61 -23.41 3.44 6.06
N GLY A 62 -22.95 4.52 6.71
CA GLY A 62 -23.23 4.79 8.11
C GLY A 62 -22.48 3.91 9.12
N ILE A 63 -21.62 2.99 8.66
CA ILE A 63 -20.82 2.13 9.52
C ILE A 63 -19.36 2.62 9.52
N PRO A 64 -18.85 3.13 10.65
CA PRO A 64 -17.51 3.69 10.70
C PRO A 64 -16.42 2.63 10.50
N PHE A 65 -15.27 3.08 9.99
CA PHE A 65 -14.06 2.30 9.80
C PHE A 65 -12.91 2.91 10.60
N TRP A 66 -12.68 2.40 11.80
CA TRP A 66 -11.69 2.94 12.75
C TRP A 66 -10.27 2.37 12.59
N ALA A 67 -10.04 1.45 11.65
CA ALA A 67 -8.77 0.72 11.61
C ALA A 67 -7.59 1.55 11.10
N LYS A 68 -7.82 2.60 10.31
CA LYS A 68 -6.76 3.35 9.64
C LYS A 68 -7.09 4.85 9.55
N PRO A 69 -6.08 5.74 9.63
CA PRO A 69 -6.26 7.16 9.35
C PRO A 69 -6.52 7.44 7.86
N PRO A 70 -6.83 8.68 7.48
CA PRO A 70 -7.65 8.92 6.31
C PRO A 70 -6.84 9.18 5.04
N ILE A 71 -5.53 9.48 5.10
CA ILE A 71 -4.84 10.08 3.94
C ILE A 71 -4.86 9.18 2.70
N SER A 72 -4.78 7.86 2.89
CA SER A 72 -4.81 6.91 1.76
C SER A 72 -6.20 6.84 1.14
N THR A 73 -7.23 6.95 1.97
CA THR A 73 -8.63 7.06 1.55
C THR A 73 -8.88 8.40 0.87
N TRP A 74 -8.41 9.52 1.43
CA TRP A 74 -8.52 10.86 0.84
C TRP A 74 -7.88 10.94 -0.54
N LEU A 75 -6.69 10.36 -0.68
CA LEU A 75 -5.99 10.30 -1.96
C LEU A 75 -6.81 9.56 -3.02
N SER A 76 -7.37 8.39 -2.66
CA SER A 76 -8.19 7.59 -3.57
C SER A 76 -9.53 8.25 -3.88
N ALA A 77 -10.21 8.79 -2.87
CA ALA A 77 -11.47 9.53 -3.01
C ALA A 77 -11.30 10.80 -3.85
N GLY A 78 -10.22 11.56 -3.63
CA GLY A 78 -9.87 12.71 -4.45
C GLY A 78 -9.57 12.33 -5.90
N SER A 79 -8.93 11.18 -6.12
CA SER A 79 -8.72 10.62 -7.46
C SER A 79 -10.04 10.25 -8.16
N PHE A 80 -11.04 9.74 -7.42
CA PHE A 80 -12.38 9.49 -7.95
C PHE A 80 -13.10 10.77 -8.40
N ILE A 81 -12.88 11.90 -7.73
CA ILE A 81 -13.43 13.20 -8.16
C ILE A 81 -12.90 13.59 -9.55
N VAL A 82 -11.62 13.30 -9.83
CA VAL A 82 -10.95 13.73 -11.08
C VAL A 82 -11.19 12.75 -12.22
N PHE A 83 -11.08 11.45 -11.96
CA PHE A 83 -11.06 10.40 -12.99
C PHE A 83 -12.32 9.52 -13.01
N GLY A 84 -13.29 9.79 -12.13
CA GLY A 84 -14.45 8.93 -11.91
C GLY A 84 -14.12 7.69 -11.08
N VAL A 85 -15.16 7.00 -10.62
CA VAL A 85 -15.03 5.75 -9.86
C VAL A 85 -14.63 4.61 -10.79
N ASN A 86 -13.38 4.20 -10.73
CA ASN A 86 -12.83 3.04 -11.46
C ASN A 86 -11.52 2.58 -10.80
N GLU A 87 -10.99 1.45 -11.27
CA GLU A 87 -9.79 0.83 -10.73
C GLU A 87 -8.53 1.68 -10.90
N PHE A 88 -8.41 2.36 -12.04
CA PHE A 88 -7.31 3.27 -12.31
C PHE A 88 -7.29 4.38 -11.26
N ALA A 89 -8.41 5.05 -11.05
CA ALA A 89 -8.55 6.14 -10.10
C ALA A 89 -8.24 5.67 -8.67
N ALA A 90 -8.66 4.47 -8.28
CA ALA A 90 -8.38 3.92 -6.95
C ALA A 90 -6.86 3.72 -6.71
N ARG A 91 -6.11 3.30 -7.73
CA ARG A 91 -4.68 2.97 -7.63
C ARG A 91 -3.72 4.09 -8.03
N PHE A 92 -4.21 5.07 -8.79
CA PHE A 92 -3.42 6.17 -9.33
C PHE A 92 -2.62 6.92 -8.24
N PRO A 93 -3.16 7.23 -7.05
CA PRO A 93 -2.38 7.90 -6.03
C PRO A 93 -1.17 7.10 -5.55
N SER A 94 -1.32 5.80 -5.33
CA SER A 94 -0.19 4.93 -4.96
C SER A 94 0.87 4.89 -6.07
N PHE A 95 0.43 4.81 -7.34
CA PHE A 95 1.34 4.90 -8.48
C PHE A 95 2.10 6.23 -8.49
N LEU A 96 1.40 7.35 -8.32
CA LEU A 96 1.99 8.68 -8.31
C LEU A 96 3.02 8.85 -7.18
N LEU A 97 2.70 8.41 -5.95
CA LEU A 97 3.64 8.45 -4.83
C LEU A 97 4.91 7.64 -5.13
N SER A 98 4.79 6.45 -5.71
CA SER A 98 5.94 5.65 -6.14
C SER A 98 6.77 6.40 -7.19
N ILE A 99 6.16 6.98 -8.23
CA ILE A 99 6.88 7.76 -9.26
C ILE A 99 7.62 8.96 -8.65
N LEU A 100 6.99 9.67 -7.71
CA LEU A 100 7.64 10.77 -6.99
C LEU A 100 8.87 10.28 -6.22
N LEU A 101 8.81 9.11 -5.57
CA LEU A 101 9.97 8.50 -4.92
C LEU A 101 11.08 8.16 -5.92
N LEU A 102 10.77 7.64 -7.11
CA LEU A 102 11.78 7.37 -8.14
C LEU A 102 12.52 8.66 -8.54
N VAL A 103 11.79 9.76 -8.75
CA VAL A 103 12.35 11.06 -9.11
C VAL A 103 13.22 11.61 -7.99
N ILE A 104 12.75 11.55 -6.75
CA ILE A 104 13.50 11.99 -5.56
C ILE A 104 14.77 11.15 -5.42
N ALA A 105 14.67 9.83 -5.51
CA ALA A 105 15.81 8.92 -5.42
C ALA A 105 16.85 9.20 -6.50
N GLY A 106 16.42 9.42 -7.76
CA GLY A 106 17.29 9.84 -8.86
C GLY A 106 18.02 11.16 -8.58
N LYS A 107 17.32 12.16 -8.03
CA LYS A 107 17.92 13.44 -7.61
C LYS A 107 18.94 13.25 -6.47
N MET A 108 18.65 12.35 -5.53
CA MET A 108 19.54 12.06 -4.40
C MET A 108 20.80 11.28 -4.81
N ALA A 109 20.69 10.45 -5.86
CA ALA A 109 21.80 9.66 -6.38
C ALA A 109 22.69 10.40 -7.38
N LYS A 110 22.34 11.63 -7.78
CA LYS A 110 23.09 12.42 -8.76
C LYS A 110 24.47 12.78 -8.20
N LYS A 111 25.44 11.92 -8.47
CA LYS A 111 26.89 12.08 -8.27
C LYS A 111 27.60 11.82 -9.60
N SER A 112 28.85 12.27 -9.73
CA SER A 112 29.67 11.93 -10.91
C SER A 112 29.72 10.41 -11.08
N GLY A 113 29.43 9.91 -12.28
CA GLY A 113 29.54 8.48 -12.60
C GLY A 113 28.33 7.58 -12.27
N VAL A 114 27.23 8.13 -11.73
CA VAL A 114 26.00 7.36 -11.45
C VAL A 114 24.81 7.89 -12.27
N SER A 115 24.08 6.99 -12.92
CA SER A 115 22.88 7.33 -13.71
C SER A 115 21.71 7.77 -12.81
N PHE A 116 21.00 8.82 -13.20
CA PHE A 116 19.76 9.27 -12.54
C PHE A 116 18.71 8.16 -12.43
N TYR A 117 18.65 7.27 -13.42
CA TYR A 117 17.66 6.18 -13.48
C TYR A 117 18.04 4.93 -12.68
N LEU A 118 19.27 4.85 -12.16
CA LEU A 118 19.72 3.65 -11.42
C LEU A 118 18.88 3.39 -10.15
N PRO A 119 18.63 4.39 -9.28
CA PRO A 119 17.73 4.21 -8.12
C PRO A 119 16.36 3.67 -8.52
N GLY A 120 15.77 4.28 -9.55
CA GLY A 120 14.44 3.90 -10.00
C GLY A 120 14.42 2.50 -10.61
N PHE A 121 15.47 2.12 -11.31
CA PHE A 121 15.65 0.76 -11.82
C PHE A 121 15.72 -0.25 -10.66
N ILE A 122 16.54 0.02 -9.64
CA ILE A 122 16.68 -0.88 -8.49
C ILE A 122 15.32 -1.05 -7.79
N LEU A 123 14.61 0.04 -7.51
CA LEU A 123 13.29 0.01 -6.87
C LEU A 123 12.27 -0.77 -7.73
N LEU A 124 12.11 -0.42 -9.00
CA LEU A 124 11.14 -1.07 -9.90
C LEU A 124 11.47 -2.52 -10.26
N THR A 125 12.69 -2.99 -10.02
CA THR A 125 13.03 -4.41 -10.14
C THR A 125 13.06 -5.14 -8.80
N THR A 126 12.70 -4.46 -7.70
CA THR A 126 12.52 -5.07 -6.38
C THR A 126 11.07 -5.50 -6.23
N PRO A 127 10.76 -6.78 -5.95
CA PRO A 127 9.40 -7.29 -5.91
C PRO A 127 8.45 -6.49 -5.04
N GLU A 128 8.83 -6.15 -3.80
CA GLU A 128 7.93 -5.42 -2.89
C GLU A 128 7.51 -4.07 -3.48
N PHE A 129 8.49 -3.29 -3.95
CA PHE A 129 8.25 -1.96 -4.48
C PHE A 129 7.47 -2.01 -5.80
N LEU A 130 7.79 -2.96 -6.70
CA LEU A 130 7.08 -3.11 -7.97
C LEU A 130 5.62 -3.47 -7.76
N VAL A 131 5.33 -4.42 -6.86
CA VAL A 131 3.96 -4.85 -6.54
C VAL A 131 3.17 -3.68 -5.97
N HIS A 132 3.76 -2.90 -5.06
CA HIS A 132 3.09 -1.76 -4.42
C HIS A 132 3.02 -0.48 -5.26
N THR A 133 3.68 -0.46 -6.43
CA THR A 133 3.57 0.63 -7.40
C THR A 133 2.19 0.58 -8.07
N GLY A 134 1.20 1.25 -7.50
CA GLY A 134 -0.17 1.24 -8.02
C GLY A 134 -1.03 0.10 -7.49
N VAL A 135 -1.03 -0.09 -6.17
CA VAL A 135 -2.00 -0.93 -5.43
C VAL A 135 -2.70 -0.04 -4.41
N VAL A 136 -4.01 -0.24 -4.19
CA VAL A 136 -4.75 0.50 -3.15
C VAL A 136 -4.29 0.03 -1.77
N SER A 137 -3.39 0.78 -1.13
CA SER A 137 -2.80 0.41 0.16
C SER A 137 -2.41 1.63 1.00
N THR A 138 -2.53 1.48 2.32
CA THR A 138 -2.02 2.45 3.30
C THR A 138 -0.50 2.42 3.44
N ASP A 139 0.14 1.32 3.01
CA ASP A 139 1.58 1.12 3.12
C ASP A 139 2.37 2.06 2.19
N THR A 140 1.88 2.33 0.98
CA THR A 140 2.56 3.21 0.00
C THR A 140 2.61 4.66 0.49
N ALA A 141 1.52 5.15 1.10
CA ALA A 141 1.50 6.49 1.69
C ALA A 141 2.47 6.61 2.89
N LEU A 142 2.52 5.57 3.74
CA LEU A 142 3.47 5.53 4.85
C LEU A 142 4.92 5.44 4.36
N GLU A 143 5.22 4.59 3.38
CA GLU A 143 6.54 4.47 2.75
C GLU A 143 7.01 5.83 2.24
N PHE A 144 6.16 6.53 1.50
CA PHE A 144 6.46 7.86 1.00
C PHE A 144 6.84 8.81 2.15
N CYS A 145 6.04 8.86 3.21
CA CYS A 145 6.31 9.70 4.37
C CYS A 145 7.61 9.32 5.08
N ILE A 146 7.87 8.02 5.31
CA ILE A 146 9.12 7.53 5.90
C ILE A 146 10.32 7.95 5.03
N ALA A 147 10.24 7.76 3.72
CA ALA A 147 11.32 8.08 2.80
C ALA A 147 11.63 9.58 2.81
N ILE A 148 10.60 10.44 2.70
CA ILE A 148 10.79 11.90 2.80
C ILE A 148 11.39 12.27 4.14
N MET A 149 10.88 11.71 5.23
CA MET A 149 11.35 12.02 6.58
C MET A 149 12.83 11.63 6.77
N MET A 150 13.22 10.43 6.38
CA MET A 150 14.60 9.93 6.51
C MET A 150 15.58 10.70 5.60
N ILE A 151 15.19 11.00 4.35
CA ILE A 151 16.00 11.82 3.43
C ILE A 151 16.14 13.26 3.96
N SER A 152 15.03 13.84 4.42
CA SER A 152 14.98 15.18 5.01
C SER A 152 15.88 15.29 6.23
N PHE A 153 15.86 14.28 7.08
CA PHE A 153 16.74 14.21 8.25
C PHE A 153 18.21 14.25 7.83
N TRP A 154 18.59 13.34 6.93
CA TRP A 154 19.96 13.25 6.44
C TRP A 154 20.43 14.57 5.81
N LYS A 155 19.60 15.17 4.96
CA LYS A 155 19.91 16.45 4.30
C LYS A 155 20.03 17.60 5.28
N THR A 156 19.18 17.65 6.30
CA THR A 156 19.23 18.68 7.34
C THR A 156 20.51 18.57 8.16
N MET A 157 20.88 17.35 8.58
CA MET A 157 22.10 17.12 9.36
C MET A 157 23.39 17.39 8.56
N LYS A 158 23.37 17.22 7.23
CA LYS A 158 24.54 17.47 6.36
C LYS A 158 24.61 18.87 5.77
N SER A 159 23.56 19.68 5.93
CA SER A 159 23.55 21.07 5.48
C SER A 159 24.13 21.98 6.55
N GLU A 160 24.95 22.96 6.18
CA GLU A 160 25.43 23.99 7.12
C GLU A 160 24.29 24.90 7.56
N GLN A 161 23.43 25.27 6.62
CA GLN A 161 22.29 26.16 6.83
C GLN A 161 20.96 25.38 6.90
N LYS A 162 19.96 25.99 7.54
CA LYS A 162 18.59 25.45 7.53
C LYS A 162 18.01 25.57 6.13
N THR A 163 17.62 24.45 5.55
CA THR A 163 16.98 24.37 4.23
C THR A 163 15.55 23.85 4.35
N TYR A 164 14.76 23.86 3.28
CA TYR A 164 13.39 23.35 3.29
C TYR A 164 13.27 21.89 3.79
N TRP A 165 14.34 21.10 3.72
CA TRP A 165 14.40 19.75 4.27
C TRP A 165 14.06 19.69 5.76
N ASN A 166 14.41 20.72 6.54
CA ASN A 166 14.08 20.75 7.95
C ASN A 166 12.55 20.74 8.16
N TYR A 167 11.79 21.45 7.32
CA TYR A 167 10.34 21.52 7.39
C TYR A 167 9.68 20.28 6.76
N LEU A 168 10.24 19.75 5.67
CA LEU A 168 9.75 18.50 5.04
C LEU A 168 9.80 17.31 6.00
N PHE A 169 10.78 17.26 6.92
CA PHE A 169 10.81 16.26 7.98
C PHE A 169 9.52 16.26 8.81
N PHE A 170 9.08 17.44 9.25
CA PHE A 170 7.88 17.60 10.08
C PHE A 170 6.58 17.47 9.27
N ILE A 171 6.57 17.93 8.03
CA ILE A 171 5.43 17.71 7.11
C ILE A 171 5.23 16.20 6.90
N ALA A 172 6.30 15.47 6.61
CA ALA A 172 6.25 14.02 6.43
C ALA A 172 5.84 13.28 7.71
N LEU A 173 6.25 13.77 8.89
CA LEU A 173 5.78 13.24 10.17
C LEU A 173 4.26 13.42 10.33
N GLY A 174 3.73 14.63 10.08
CA GLY A 174 2.30 14.91 10.14
C GLY A 174 1.48 14.08 9.16
N LEU A 175 1.90 14.00 7.89
CA LEU A 175 1.25 13.17 6.89
C LEU A 175 1.38 11.67 7.19
N GLY A 176 2.50 11.23 7.76
CA GLY A 176 2.72 9.86 8.18
C GLY A 176 1.79 9.43 9.32
N LEU A 177 1.48 10.34 10.25
CA LEU A 177 0.45 10.12 11.27
C LEU A 177 -0.93 9.93 10.63
N LEU A 178 -1.24 10.66 9.54
CA LEU A 178 -2.47 10.49 8.76
C LEU A 178 -2.42 9.30 7.79
N ALA A 179 -1.27 8.63 7.62
CA ALA A 179 -1.13 7.43 6.81
C ALA A 179 -1.39 6.16 7.61
N LYS A 180 -0.69 6.02 8.74
CA LYS A 180 -0.75 4.79 9.54
C LYS A 180 -0.52 5.02 11.03
N GLY A 181 -0.89 6.20 11.51
CA GLY A 181 -0.84 6.54 12.93
C GLY A 181 0.58 6.62 13.48
N PRO A 182 0.78 6.31 14.77
CA PRO A 182 2.08 6.47 15.44
C PRO A 182 3.19 5.59 14.85
N LEU A 183 2.87 4.64 13.96
CA LEU A 183 3.85 3.77 13.32
C LEU A 183 4.92 4.55 12.55
N ILE A 184 4.63 5.74 12.01
CA ILE A 184 5.66 6.61 11.41
C ILE A 184 6.79 6.87 12.40
N MET A 185 6.47 7.31 13.62
CA MET A 185 7.46 7.61 14.66
C MET A 185 8.20 6.35 15.10
N VAL A 186 7.48 5.25 15.28
CA VAL A 186 8.05 3.96 15.68
C VAL A 186 9.08 3.46 14.67
N LEU A 187 8.85 3.65 13.37
CA LEU A 187 9.76 3.17 12.33
C LEU A 187 10.91 4.13 12.02
N THR A 188 10.81 5.41 12.38
CA THR A 188 11.83 6.41 12.04
C THR A 188 12.62 6.95 13.23
N PHE A 189 12.01 7.25 14.37
CA PHE A 189 12.75 7.88 15.47
C PHE A 189 13.83 6.98 16.07
N PRO A 190 13.62 5.68 16.32
CA PRO A 190 14.66 4.83 16.86
C PRO A 190 15.92 4.72 15.98
N PRO A 191 15.87 4.46 14.67
CA PRO A 191 17.08 4.41 13.86
C PRO A 191 17.78 5.77 13.75
N LEU A 192 17.02 6.88 13.74
CA LEU A 192 17.57 8.23 13.78
C LEU A 192 18.30 8.51 15.10
N PHE A 193 17.68 8.16 16.22
CA PHE A 193 18.25 8.30 17.56
C PHE A 193 19.53 7.48 17.70
N LEU A 194 19.49 6.19 17.33
CA LEU A 194 20.66 5.31 17.35
C LEU A 194 21.81 5.87 16.50
N TRP A 195 21.51 6.44 15.32
CA TRP A 195 22.52 7.03 14.46
C TRP A 195 23.16 8.30 15.07
N CYS A 196 22.37 9.12 15.76
CA CYS A 196 22.87 10.26 16.52
C CYS A 196 23.73 9.83 17.72
N CYS A 197 23.38 8.73 18.40
CA CYS A 197 24.17 8.21 19.52
C CYS A 197 25.55 7.67 19.10
N LEU A 198 25.78 7.38 17.81
CA LEU A 198 27.10 6.99 17.31
C LEU A 198 28.14 8.13 17.39
N ASP A 199 27.70 9.39 17.41
CA ASP A 199 28.57 10.55 17.63
C ASP A 199 27.78 11.65 18.37
N ILE A 200 28.15 11.89 19.63
CA ILE A 200 27.48 12.87 20.51
C ILE A 200 27.37 14.27 19.89
N ARG A 201 28.26 14.65 18.97
CA ARG A 201 28.18 15.92 18.23
C ARG A 201 26.91 16.00 17.39
N ARG A 202 26.52 14.92 16.72
CA ARG A 202 25.27 14.86 15.92
C ARG A 202 24.04 15.07 16.78
N PHE A 203 24.02 14.48 17.98
CA PHE A 203 22.91 14.65 18.91
C PHE A 203 22.76 16.10 19.36
N ARG A 204 23.88 16.79 19.65
CA ARG A 204 23.87 18.22 20.02
C ARG A 204 23.46 19.10 18.84
N GLU A 205 23.96 18.82 17.64
CA GLU A 205 23.63 19.57 16.42
C GLU A 205 22.15 19.49 16.04
N LEU A 206 21.42 18.45 16.45
CA LEU A 206 20.00 18.30 16.14
C LEU A 206 19.19 19.55 16.53
N PHE A 207 19.45 20.09 17.73
CA PHE A 207 18.72 21.25 18.25
C PHE A 207 19.06 22.57 17.54
N SER A 208 20.25 22.70 16.94
CA SER A 208 20.61 23.88 16.16
C SER A 208 20.21 23.75 14.69
N LYS A 209 20.26 22.54 14.13
CA LYS A 209 19.93 22.24 12.72
C LYS A 209 18.41 22.22 12.47
N PHE A 210 17.61 21.72 13.41
CA PHE A 210 16.16 21.66 13.26
C PHE A 210 15.46 22.85 13.90
N SER A 211 14.44 23.37 13.22
CA SER A 211 13.50 24.34 13.80
C SER A 211 12.42 23.60 14.60
N ILE A 212 12.78 23.04 15.75
CA ILE A 212 11.95 22.08 16.50
C ILE A 212 10.56 22.65 16.83
N ILE A 213 10.48 23.85 17.39
CA ILE A 213 9.19 24.46 17.80
C ILE A 213 8.27 24.63 16.57
N THR A 214 8.77 25.30 15.52
CA THR A 214 8.03 25.48 14.27
C THR A 214 7.66 24.14 13.63
N GLY A 215 8.56 23.17 13.68
CA GLY A 215 8.35 21.83 13.15
C GLY A 215 7.25 21.05 13.88
N ILE A 216 7.23 21.11 15.20
CA ILE A 216 6.17 20.51 16.01
C ILE A 216 4.84 21.17 15.65
N LEU A 217 4.78 22.51 15.55
CA LEU A 217 3.56 23.20 15.13
C LEU A 217 3.09 22.75 13.74
N ILE A 218 3.99 22.60 12.76
CA ILE A 218 3.65 22.07 11.43
C ILE A 218 3.05 20.66 11.54
N THR A 219 3.68 19.78 12.32
CA THR A 219 3.22 18.40 12.52
C THR A 219 1.82 18.39 13.15
N LEU A 220 1.60 19.20 14.17
CA LEU A 220 0.31 19.31 14.86
C LEU A 220 -0.77 19.86 13.94
N ILE A 221 -0.50 20.92 13.18
CA ILE A 221 -1.45 21.52 12.23
C ILE A 221 -1.88 20.49 11.17
N ILE A 222 -0.96 19.65 10.70
CA ILE A 222 -1.26 18.63 9.68
C ILE A 222 -2.00 17.45 10.29
N GLY A 223 -1.46 16.85 11.36
CA GLY A 223 -1.95 15.58 11.88
C GLY A 223 -3.12 15.71 12.84
N LEU A 224 -3.05 16.63 13.80
CA LEU A 224 -3.95 16.66 14.97
C LEU A 224 -5.42 16.95 14.64
N PRO A 225 -5.77 17.87 13.71
CA PRO A 225 -7.17 18.21 13.46
C PRO A 225 -8.04 17.01 13.11
N TRP A 226 -7.52 16.10 12.27
CA TRP A 226 -8.30 14.93 11.89
C TRP A 226 -8.57 13.99 13.07
N TYR A 227 -7.56 13.72 13.91
CA TYR A 227 -7.74 12.88 15.12
C TYR A 227 -8.80 13.47 16.05
N TYR A 228 -8.77 14.79 16.23
CA TYR A 228 -9.76 15.50 17.04
C TYR A 228 -11.17 15.37 16.46
N PHE A 229 -11.35 15.64 15.17
CA PHE A 229 -12.68 15.56 14.53
C PHE A 229 -13.20 14.12 14.41
N ALA A 230 -12.32 13.15 14.18
CA ALA A 230 -12.69 11.74 14.14
C ALA A 230 -13.25 11.26 15.48
N GLU A 231 -12.62 11.64 16.59
CA GLU A 231 -13.12 11.34 17.94
C GLU A 231 -14.45 12.07 18.22
N GLN A 232 -14.56 13.34 17.85
CA GLN A 232 -15.78 14.13 18.07
C GLN A 232 -16.99 13.55 17.32
N GLN A 233 -16.80 13.12 16.06
CA GLN A 233 -17.89 12.55 15.24
C GLN A 233 -18.14 11.06 15.51
N SER A 234 -17.16 10.35 16.07
CA SER A 234 -17.25 8.92 16.34
C SER A 234 -16.53 8.58 17.66
N PRO A 235 -17.13 8.91 18.82
CA PRO A 235 -16.49 8.73 20.12
C PRO A 235 -16.08 7.27 20.38
N GLY A 236 -14.90 7.10 20.98
CA GLY A 236 -14.27 5.79 21.19
C GLY A 236 -13.30 5.39 20.07
N PHE A 237 -13.22 6.16 18.98
CA PHE A 237 -12.27 5.97 17.90
C PHE A 237 -10.82 5.93 18.40
N LEU A 238 -10.39 6.89 19.23
CA LEU A 238 -9.01 6.98 19.70
C LEU A 238 -8.61 5.79 20.57
N ASP A 239 -9.50 5.34 21.46
CA ASP A 239 -9.24 4.15 22.29
C ASP A 239 -9.09 2.91 21.38
N TYR A 240 -10.03 2.71 20.46
CA TYR A 240 -9.95 1.60 19.51
C TYR A 240 -8.66 1.66 18.66
N PHE A 241 -8.37 2.81 18.06
CA PHE A 241 -7.29 2.98 17.10
C PHE A 241 -5.91 2.97 17.76
N ILE A 242 -5.72 3.65 18.88
CA ILE A 242 -4.41 3.71 19.54
C ILE A 242 -4.19 2.48 20.41
N VAL A 243 -5.15 2.14 21.28
CA VAL A 243 -4.98 1.03 22.22
C VAL A 243 -5.25 -0.30 21.55
N GLY A 244 -6.35 -0.45 20.83
CA GLY A 244 -6.69 -1.70 20.13
C GLY A 244 -5.74 -2.01 18.97
N GLU A 245 -5.77 -1.16 17.94
CA GLU A 245 -5.10 -1.44 16.66
C GLU A 245 -3.57 -1.34 16.68
N HIS A 246 -2.97 -0.57 17.61
CA HIS A 246 -1.51 -0.46 17.72
C HIS A 246 -0.95 -1.25 18.89
N TYR A 247 -1.44 -1.03 20.10
CA TYR A 247 -0.87 -1.66 21.29
C TYR A 247 -1.29 -3.13 21.41
N LYS A 248 -2.60 -3.41 21.55
CA LYS A 248 -3.12 -4.77 21.73
C LYS A 248 -2.80 -5.64 20.51
N ARG A 249 -3.00 -5.14 19.29
CA ARG A 249 -2.67 -5.88 18.06
C ARG A 249 -1.19 -6.28 17.95
N PHE A 250 -0.28 -5.49 18.50
CA PHE A 250 1.17 -5.78 18.49
C PHE A 250 1.57 -6.76 19.58
N VAL A 251 1.04 -6.59 20.80
CA VAL A 251 1.45 -7.35 21.99
C VAL A 251 0.65 -8.64 22.18
N GLU A 252 -0.63 -8.66 21.79
CA GLU A 252 -1.57 -9.77 22.02
C GLU A 252 -1.73 -10.64 20.77
N PRO A 253 -1.23 -11.90 20.78
CA PRO A 253 -1.46 -12.85 19.70
C PRO A 253 -2.95 -13.12 19.49
N GLY A 254 -3.45 -12.95 18.26
CA GLY A 254 -4.84 -13.28 17.92
C GLY A 254 -5.88 -12.38 18.62
N TRP A 255 -5.51 -11.13 18.90
CA TRP A 255 -6.42 -10.12 19.46
C TRP A 255 -7.81 -10.18 18.81
N LYS A 256 -8.83 -10.47 19.63
CA LYS A 256 -10.22 -10.71 19.21
C LYS A 256 -11.02 -9.42 18.97
N GLY A 257 -10.43 -8.26 19.23
CA GLY A 257 -11.08 -6.96 19.05
C GLY A 257 -10.98 -6.40 17.64
N ASP A 258 -10.37 -7.10 16.68
CA ASP A 258 -10.31 -6.64 15.28
C ASP A 258 -11.72 -6.70 14.67
N LEU A 259 -12.35 -5.52 14.54
CA LEU A 259 -13.69 -5.37 14.01
C LEU A 259 -13.78 -5.64 12.49
N TYR A 260 -12.64 -5.67 11.80
CA TYR A 260 -12.58 -5.58 10.34
C TYR A 260 -11.80 -6.71 9.66
N GLY A 261 -11.43 -7.77 10.40
CA GLY A 261 -10.84 -9.00 9.87
C GLY A 261 -10.09 -9.85 10.90
N SER A 262 -9.56 -11.00 10.47
CA SER A 262 -8.67 -11.83 11.29
C SER A 262 -7.21 -11.45 11.04
N GLY A 263 -6.42 -11.28 12.11
CA GLY A 263 -4.97 -11.07 12.00
C GLY A 263 -4.27 -12.19 11.23
N HIS A 264 -3.34 -11.84 10.35
CA HIS A 264 -2.50 -12.81 9.64
C HIS A 264 -1.40 -13.28 10.59
N SER A 265 -1.68 -14.36 11.33
CA SER A 265 -0.71 -14.94 12.26
C SER A 265 0.42 -15.61 11.48
N GLN A 266 1.61 -15.03 11.58
CA GLN A 266 2.84 -15.56 11.01
C GLN A 266 3.80 -16.01 12.13
N PRO A 267 4.73 -16.93 11.86
CA PRO A 267 5.81 -17.25 12.78
C PRO A 267 6.61 -15.99 13.16
N LYS A 268 7.07 -15.92 14.42
CA LYS A 268 7.96 -14.84 14.87
C LYS A 268 9.20 -14.79 13.98
N GLY A 269 9.62 -13.59 13.57
CA GLY A 269 10.73 -13.39 12.66
C GLY A 269 10.42 -13.61 11.17
N MET A 270 9.18 -13.95 10.77
CA MET A 270 8.83 -14.12 9.34
C MET A 270 9.08 -12.83 8.51
N ILE A 271 9.11 -11.67 9.15
CA ILE A 271 9.46 -10.39 8.51
C ILE A 271 10.86 -10.41 7.86
N TRP A 272 11.81 -11.15 8.42
CA TRP A 272 13.15 -11.32 7.83
C TRP A 272 13.09 -12.12 6.54
N VAL A 273 12.25 -13.16 6.49
CA VAL A 273 12.02 -13.94 5.27
C VAL A 273 11.35 -13.07 4.21
N PHE A 274 10.33 -12.28 4.58
CA PHE A 274 9.71 -11.33 3.66
C PHE A 274 10.74 -10.34 3.10
N MET A 275 11.60 -9.76 3.94
CA MET A 275 12.65 -8.85 3.47
C MET A 275 13.62 -9.53 2.50
N LEU A 276 14.00 -10.79 2.75
CA LEU A 276 14.90 -11.53 1.87
C LEU A 276 14.26 -11.89 0.54
N VAL A 277 13.00 -12.32 0.52
CA VAL A 277 12.29 -12.73 -0.70
C VAL A 277 11.88 -11.52 -1.52
N PHE A 278 11.26 -10.51 -0.89
CA PHE A 278 10.72 -9.36 -1.59
C PHE A 278 11.75 -8.24 -1.84
N GLY A 279 12.94 -8.34 -1.24
CA GLY A 279 14.10 -7.49 -1.53
C GLY A 279 15.02 -8.04 -2.65
N LEU A 280 14.69 -9.19 -3.25
CA LEU A 280 15.46 -9.74 -4.38
C LEU A 280 15.45 -8.79 -5.59
N PRO A 281 16.45 -8.86 -6.49
CA PRO A 281 17.72 -9.56 -6.34
C PRO A 281 18.80 -8.68 -5.66
N TRP A 282 18.39 -7.61 -4.98
CA TRP A 282 19.35 -6.62 -4.47
C TRP A 282 19.76 -6.90 -3.03
N ILE A 283 18.84 -7.37 -2.19
CA ILE A 283 19.09 -7.58 -0.75
C ILE A 283 20.28 -8.51 -0.50
N GLN A 284 20.44 -9.61 -1.25
CA GLN A 284 21.56 -10.54 -1.07
C GLN A 284 22.91 -9.88 -1.36
N ILE A 285 22.95 -8.96 -2.33
CA ILE A 285 24.17 -8.22 -2.68
C ILE A 285 24.50 -7.22 -1.57
N VAL A 286 23.48 -6.52 -1.07
CA VAL A 286 23.61 -5.61 0.07
C VAL A 286 24.13 -6.34 1.29
N LEU A 287 23.53 -7.47 1.68
CA LEU A 287 23.95 -8.27 2.82
C LEU A 287 25.39 -8.79 2.66
N TYR A 288 25.77 -9.26 1.47
CA TYR A 288 27.15 -9.66 1.19
C TYR A 288 28.16 -8.51 1.36
N LYS A 289 27.84 -7.34 0.80
CA LYS A 289 28.69 -6.14 0.93
C LYS A 289 28.81 -5.70 2.39
N LEU A 290 27.71 -5.66 3.12
CA LEU A 290 27.68 -5.34 4.55
C LEU A 290 28.54 -6.32 5.36
N TRP A 291 28.45 -7.62 5.06
CA TRP A 291 29.29 -8.64 5.70
C TRP A 291 30.78 -8.42 5.47
N LYS A 292 31.18 -8.01 4.26
CA LYS A 292 32.57 -7.69 3.90
C LYS A 292 33.11 -6.47 4.65
N ILE A 293 32.28 -5.44 4.85
CA ILE A 293 32.66 -4.20 5.53
C ILE A 293 32.27 -4.16 7.02
N ARG A 294 31.85 -5.28 7.62
CA ARG A 294 31.27 -5.31 8.98
C ARG A 294 32.13 -4.65 10.08
N LYS A 295 33.45 -4.64 9.92
CA LYS A 295 34.39 -4.01 10.86
C LYS A 295 34.44 -2.47 10.77
N THR A 296 33.96 -1.89 9.67
CA THR A 296 34.03 -0.45 9.39
C THR A 296 32.68 0.17 9.06
N ILE A 297 31.59 -0.62 9.11
CA ILE A 297 30.23 -0.21 8.78
C ILE A 297 29.76 1.05 9.52
N LEU A 298 30.10 1.18 10.81
CA LEU A 298 29.74 2.32 11.64
C LEU A 298 30.65 3.55 11.47
N LYS A 299 31.79 3.41 10.76
CA LYS A 299 32.73 4.52 10.52
C LYS A 299 32.29 5.44 9.38
N ASN A 300 31.42 4.95 8.50
CA ASN A 300 30.88 5.75 7.41
C ASN A 300 29.49 6.26 7.78
N ASP A 301 29.34 7.57 7.89
CA ASP A 301 28.10 8.23 8.29
C ASP A 301 26.89 7.82 7.44
N TRP A 302 27.06 7.74 6.12
CA TRP A 302 25.95 7.44 5.21
C TRP A 302 25.57 5.97 5.26
N VAL A 303 26.56 5.07 5.26
CA VAL A 303 26.31 3.63 5.36
C VAL A 303 25.69 3.28 6.71
N SER A 304 26.21 3.82 7.81
CA SER A 304 25.65 3.58 9.16
C SER A 304 24.20 4.05 9.27
N PHE A 305 23.88 5.22 8.71
CA PHE A 305 22.51 5.74 8.65
C PHE A 305 21.56 4.77 7.92
N LEU A 306 21.95 4.34 6.71
CA LEU A 306 21.14 3.44 5.90
C LEU A 306 21.00 2.04 6.52
N VAL A 307 22.02 1.55 7.21
CA VAL A 307 22.01 0.25 7.89
C VAL A 307 21.05 0.26 9.08
N LEU A 308 21.05 1.33 9.87
CA LEU A 308 20.11 1.49 10.98
C LEU A 308 18.68 1.59 10.44
N TRP A 309 18.46 2.33 9.35
CA TRP A 309 17.16 2.35 8.67
C TRP A 309 16.75 0.96 8.16
N LEU A 310 17.64 0.27 7.42
CA LEU A 310 17.41 -1.07 6.84
C LEU A 310 16.98 -2.10 7.89
N PHE A 311 17.69 -2.17 9.01
CA PHE A 311 17.50 -3.24 9.98
C PHE A 311 16.50 -2.91 11.09
N TRP A 312 16.17 -1.64 11.32
CA TRP A 312 15.22 -1.30 12.38
C TRP A 312 13.82 -1.87 12.13
N THR A 313 13.28 -1.73 10.92
CA THR A 313 11.94 -2.23 10.59
C THR A 313 11.78 -3.74 10.84
N PRO A 314 12.62 -4.64 10.29
CA PRO A 314 12.50 -6.06 10.58
C PRO A 314 12.81 -6.39 12.06
N LEU A 315 13.73 -5.67 12.70
CA LEU A 315 14.00 -5.84 14.14
C LEU A 315 12.74 -5.56 14.98
N PHE A 316 12.09 -4.42 14.75
CA PHE A 316 10.87 -4.03 15.45
C PHE A 316 9.75 -5.06 15.28
N PHE A 317 9.52 -5.54 14.04
CA PHE A 317 8.48 -6.51 13.75
C PHE A 317 8.84 -7.97 14.09
N THR A 318 10.06 -8.25 14.56
CA THR A 318 10.51 -9.64 14.85
C THR A 318 9.61 -10.33 15.87
N LEU A 319 9.14 -9.59 16.88
CA LEU A 319 8.30 -10.13 17.96
C LEU A 319 6.80 -10.13 17.62
N SER A 320 6.39 -9.46 16.54
CA SER A 320 5.00 -9.37 16.13
C SER A 320 4.57 -10.63 15.39
N LYS A 321 3.43 -11.20 15.78
CA LYS A 321 2.80 -12.32 15.06
C LYS A 321 1.85 -11.85 13.95
N ASN A 322 1.30 -10.65 14.06
CA ASN A 322 0.35 -10.08 13.09
C ASN A 322 1.09 -9.25 12.05
N ILE A 323 1.82 -9.90 11.15
CA ILE A 323 2.69 -9.25 10.16
C ILE A 323 2.30 -9.61 8.72
N LEU A 324 2.47 -8.62 7.84
CA LEU A 324 2.29 -8.73 6.40
C LEU A 324 3.64 -8.45 5.72
N HIS A 325 3.84 -8.98 4.51
CA HIS A 325 5.04 -8.70 3.72
C HIS A 325 5.20 -7.20 3.44
N THR A 326 4.07 -6.49 3.29
CA THR A 326 3.98 -5.04 3.04
C THR A 326 4.70 -4.19 4.09
N TYR A 327 4.92 -4.73 5.29
CA TYR A 327 5.64 -4.03 6.35
C TYR A 327 7.13 -3.88 6.04
N THR A 328 7.64 -4.61 5.03
CA THR A 328 9.02 -4.48 4.54
C THR A 328 9.18 -3.39 3.49
N LEU A 329 8.09 -2.81 2.98
CA LEU A 329 8.14 -1.78 1.94
C LEU A 329 9.06 -0.58 2.29
N PRO A 330 9.07 -0.04 3.54
CA PRO A 330 9.99 1.04 3.92
C PRO A 330 11.49 0.67 3.83
N VAL A 331 11.82 -0.62 3.79
CA VAL A 331 13.18 -1.15 3.71
C VAL A 331 13.74 -1.10 2.28
N MET A 332 12.88 -0.94 1.27
CA MET A 332 13.30 -0.88 -0.14
C MET A 332 14.19 0.33 -0.44
N MET A 333 13.93 1.46 0.23
CA MET A 333 14.72 2.68 0.09
C MET A 333 16.18 2.53 0.55
N PRO A 334 16.49 2.05 1.77
CA PRO A 334 17.88 1.85 2.17
C PRO A 334 18.59 0.74 1.38
N ILE A 335 17.88 -0.32 0.95
CA ILE A 335 18.45 -1.32 0.01
C ILE A 335 18.92 -0.61 -1.27
N MET A 336 18.06 0.21 -1.86
CA MET A 336 18.39 0.98 -3.06
C MET A 336 19.57 1.91 -2.84
N PHE A 337 19.58 2.71 -1.77
CA PHE A 337 20.67 3.66 -1.55
C PHE A 337 22.02 2.99 -1.28
N LEU A 338 22.03 1.84 -0.61
CA LEU A 338 23.25 1.03 -0.41
C LEU A 338 23.73 0.44 -1.74
N MET A 339 22.83 -0.06 -2.58
CA MET A 339 23.18 -0.54 -3.92
C MET A 339 23.76 0.57 -4.81
N VAL A 340 23.17 1.76 -4.77
CA VAL A 340 23.67 2.94 -5.48
C VAL A 340 25.06 3.32 -4.94
N TYR A 341 25.25 3.32 -3.63
CA TYR A 341 26.53 3.66 -2.98
C TYR A 341 27.67 2.75 -3.45
N TRP A 342 27.42 1.45 -3.59
CA TRP A 342 28.44 0.49 -4.07
C TRP A 342 28.43 0.25 -5.58
N TRP A 343 27.60 0.98 -6.35
CA TRP A 343 27.37 0.65 -7.75
C TRP A 343 28.65 0.62 -8.58
N GLU A 344 29.57 1.55 -8.31
CA GLU A 344 30.82 1.67 -9.06
C GLU A 344 31.77 0.49 -8.87
N ASP A 345 31.74 -0.16 -7.71
CA ASP A 345 32.58 -1.32 -7.38
C ASP A 345 32.30 -2.56 -8.24
N PHE A 346 31.12 -2.62 -8.90
CA PHE A 346 30.70 -3.81 -9.62
C PHE A 346 31.26 -3.84 -11.05
N THR A 347 31.98 -4.90 -11.38
CA THR A 347 32.54 -5.12 -12.73
C THR A 347 31.50 -5.69 -13.71
N ARG A 348 30.60 -6.56 -13.23
CA ARG A 348 29.59 -7.27 -14.03
C ARG A 348 28.19 -6.62 -14.01
N LYS A 349 28.11 -5.28 -14.13
CA LYS A 349 26.85 -4.50 -14.09
C LYS A 349 25.77 -5.01 -15.06
N LYS A 350 26.14 -5.42 -16.27
CA LYS A 350 25.20 -5.95 -17.28
C LYS A 350 24.48 -7.23 -16.82
N VAL A 351 25.19 -8.11 -16.11
CA VAL A 351 24.59 -9.36 -15.58
C VAL A 351 23.59 -9.03 -14.49
N LEU A 352 23.93 -8.11 -13.59
CA LEU A 352 23.02 -7.64 -12.53
C LEU A 352 21.74 -7.04 -13.11
N ILE A 353 21.85 -6.18 -14.13
CA ILE A 353 20.71 -5.60 -14.83
C ILE A 353 19.81 -6.69 -15.43
N ARG A 354 20.39 -7.71 -16.09
CA ARG A 354 19.60 -8.82 -16.66
C ARG A 354 18.86 -9.64 -15.59
N ILE A 355 19.54 -9.97 -14.48
CA ILE A 355 18.92 -10.70 -13.37
C ILE A 355 17.78 -9.89 -12.75
N ALA A 356 17.98 -8.59 -12.56
CA ALA A 356 16.98 -7.67 -12.04
C ALA A 356 15.70 -7.60 -12.90
N LEU A 357 15.84 -7.70 -14.22
CA LEU A 357 14.70 -7.68 -15.14
C LEU A 357 13.83 -8.95 -15.10
N ILE A 358 14.30 -10.06 -14.51
CA ILE A 358 13.56 -11.33 -14.47
C ILE A 358 12.18 -11.14 -13.83
N PHE A 359 12.10 -10.48 -12.66
CA PHE A 359 10.84 -10.33 -11.95
C PHE A 359 9.82 -9.44 -12.69
N PRO A 360 10.17 -8.23 -13.19
CA PRO A 360 9.28 -7.46 -14.04
C PRO A 360 8.82 -8.20 -15.31
N ILE A 361 9.69 -9.00 -15.93
CA ILE A 361 9.33 -9.80 -17.11
C ILE A 361 8.33 -10.90 -16.72
N ILE A 362 8.54 -11.60 -15.61
CA ILE A 362 7.58 -12.59 -15.10
C ILE A 362 6.23 -11.92 -14.79
N ALA A 363 6.23 -10.74 -14.18
CA ALA A 363 5.01 -9.98 -13.91
C ALA A 363 4.29 -9.57 -15.20
N PHE A 364 5.04 -9.16 -16.23
CA PHE A 364 4.50 -8.86 -17.56
C PHE A 364 3.86 -10.09 -18.21
N VAL A 365 4.57 -11.23 -18.23
CA VAL A 365 4.04 -12.49 -18.79
C VAL A 365 2.79 -12.93 -18.02
N ALA A 366 2.83 -12.93 -16.68
CA ALA A 366 1.68 -13.27 -15.85
C ALA A 366 0.46 -12.38 -16.17
N TYR A 367 0.68 -11.07 -16.33
CA TYR A 367 -0.37 -10.16 -16.76
C TYR A 367 -0.91 -10.50 -18.16
N THR A 368 -0.05 -10.77 -19.15
CA THR A 368 -0.53 -11.11 -20.50
C THR A 368 -1.41 -12.35 -20.50
N VAL A 369 -1.14 -13.33 -19.62
CA VAL A 369 -1.99 -14.50 -19.44
C VAL A 369 -3.31 -14.12 -18.78
N ILE A 370 -3.30 -13.30 -17.72
CA ILE A 370 -4.53 -12.81 -17.09
C ILE A 370 -5.40 -12.03 -18.09
N ALA A 371 -4.80 -11.19 -18.92
CA ALA A 371 -5.48 -10.38 -19.93
C ALA A 371 -6.17 -11.20 -21.04
N THR A 372 -5.90 -12.50 -21.15
CA THR A 372 -6.64 -13.39 -22.08
C THR A 372 -8.03 -13.78 -21.58
N GLY A 373 -8.38 -13.46 -20.33
CA GLY A 373 -9.62 -13.90 -19.68
C GLY A 373 -9.61 -15.34 -19.16
N LEU A 374 -8.50 -16.08 -19.35
CA LEU A 374 -8.36 -17.49 -18.93
C LEU A 374 -8.63 -17.72 -17.43
N PHE A 375 -8.50 -16.68 -16.61
CA PHE A 375 -8.61 -16.77 -15.17
C PHE A 375 -9.79 -15.98 -14.59
N ASP A 376 -10.67 -15.39 -15.40
CA ASP A 376 -11.73 -14.48 -14.91
C ASP A 376 -12.64 -15.15 -13.86
N ASP A 377 -13.05 -16.39 -14.09
CA ASP A 377 -13.87 -17.17 -13.15
C ASP A 377 -13.14 -17.62 -11.87
N LYS A 378 -11.81 -17.44 -11.84
CA LYS A 378 -10.94 -17.82 -10.71
C LYS A 378 -10.43 -16.60 -9.92
N MET A 379 -10.63 -15.38 -10.43
CA MET A 379 -10.18 -14.16 -9.75
C MET A 379 -11.10 -13.79 -8.60
N ASN A 380 -10.52 -13.40 -7.44
CA ASN A 380 -11.26 -12.99 -6.24
C ASN A 380 -11.91 -11.62 -6.40
N THR A 381 -12.86 -11.50 -7.30
CA THR A 381 -13.55 -10.26 -7.65
C THR A 381 -14.94 -10.56 -8.18
N ASP A 382 -15.90 -9.70 -7.89
CA ASP A 382 -17.25 -9.79 -8.47
C ASP A 382 -17.37 -9.00 -9.80
N LYS A 383 -16.29 -8.33 -10.26
CA LYS A 383 -16.29 -7.47 -11.47
C LYS A 383 -16.95 -8.13 -12.68
N TYR A 384 -16.34 -9.23 -13.15
CA TYR A 384 -16.70 -9.82 -14.43
C TYR A 384 -18.13 -10.36 -14.44
N ILE A 385 -18.57 -10.95 -13.33
CA ILE A 385 -19.96 -11.43 -13.25
C ILE A 385 -20.93 -10.25 -13.26
N LEU A 386 -20.62 -9.16 -12.55
CA LEU A 386 -21.48 -7.97 -12.54
C LEU A 386 -21.52 -7.29 -13.91
N GLU A 387 -20.40 -7.20 -14.62
CA GLU A 387 -20.35 -6.68 -16.00
C GLU A 387 -21.20 -7.53 -16.94
N GLN A 388 -21.02 -8.85 -16.94
CA GLN A 388 -21.83 -9.77 -17.77
C GLN A 388 -23.34 -9.67 -17.46
N LEU A 389 -23.71 -9.51 -16.19
CA LEU A 389 -25.11 -9.34 -15.81
C LEU A 389 -25.69 -8.00 -16.25
N MET A 390 -24.90 -6.93 -16.19
CA MET A 390 -25.29 -5.61 -16.66
C MET A 390 -25.39 -5.54 -18.18
N GLU A 391 -24.58 -6.29 -18.91
CA GLU A 391 -24.68 -6.43 -20.37
C GLU A 391 -25.90 -7.27 -20.78
N LYS A 392 -26.17 -8.39 -20.08
CA LYS A 392 -27.29 -9.29 -20.39
C LYS A 392 -28.66 -8.73 -20.01
N ASN A 393 -28.75 -7.89 -18.98
CA ASN A 393 -30.02 -7.28 -18.58
C ASN A 393 -30.16 -5.91 -19.23
N GLU A 394 -31.00 -5.81 -20.27
CA GLU A 394 -31.33 -4.54 -20.95
C GLU A 394 -31.86 -3.45 -19.99
N ASN A 395 -32.41 -3.84 -18.83
CA ASN A 395 -32.82 -2.93 -17.75
C ASN A 395 -31.75 -2.86 -16.63
N LYS A 396 -31.07 -1.72 -16.53
CA LYS A 396 -30.06 -1.39 -15.50
C LYS A 396 -30.61 -1.19 -14.07
N ASP A 397 -31.94 -1.34 -13.90
CA ASP A 397 -32.65 -1.02 -12.66
C ASP A 397 -33.11 -2.25 -11.86
N ILE A 398 -32.66 -3.46 -12.22
CA ILE A 398 -32.97 -4.65 -11.42
C ILE A 398 -32.20 -4.54 -10.08
N PRO A 399 -32.90 -4.56 -8.93
CA PRO A 399 -32.24 -4.39 -7.65
C PRO A 399 -31.36 -5.61 -7.31
N LEU A 400 -30.20 -5.31 -6.74
CA LEU A 400 -29.12 -6.26 -6.51
C LEU A 400 -28.93 -6.51 -5.01
N TYR A 401 -29.10 -7.76 -4.62
CA TYR A 401 -29.13 -8.17 -3.22
C TYR A 401 -28.09 -9.24 -2.93
N TYR A 402 -27.31 -9.06 -1.87
CA TYR A 402 -26.41 -10.08 -1.32
C TYR A 402 -27.09 -10.85 -0.19
N TRP A 403 -26.95 -12.17 -0.20
CA TRP A 403 -27.41 -13.04 0.89
C TRP A 403 -26.37 -13.10 2.02
N LYS A 404 -26.75 -12.56 3.18
CA LYS A 404 -26.05 -12.52 4.48
C LYS A 404 -24.67 -11.86 4.53
N GLU A 405 -23.92 -11.80 3.44
CA GLU A 405 -22.56 -11.27 3.40
C GLU A 405 -22.26 -10.59 2.06
N LYS A 406 -21.85 -9.31 2.08
CA LYS A 406 -21.39 -8.56 0.90
C LYS A 406 -19.90 -8.78 0.66
N ASN A 407 -19.49 -8.83 -0.61
CA ASN A 407 -18.09 -8.65 -1.01
C ASN A 407 -17.78 -7.15 -1.17
N TYR A 408 -16.52 -6.74 -0.99
CA TYR A 408 -16.16 -5.34 -1.21
C TYR A 408 -16.09 -5.00 -2.71
N SER A 409 -15.58 -5.93 -3.53
CA SER A 409 -15.57 -5.74 -4.99
C SER A 409 -16.99 -5.58 -5.53
N GLY A 410 -17.94 -6.39 -5.05
CA GLY A 410 -19.35 -6.30 -5.41
C GLY A 410 -19.98 -4.94 -5.09
N GLN A 411 -19.69 -4.39 -3.92
CA GLN A 411 -20.16 -3.05 -3.53
C GLN A 411 -19.56 -1.96 -4.43
N PHE A 412 -18.26 -2.07 -4.72
CA PHE A 412 -17.55 -1.13 -5.58
C PHE A 412 -18.11 -1.13 -7.01
N TYR A 413 -18.19 -2.30 -7.65
CA TYR A 413 -18.63 -2.42 -9.04
C TYR A 413 -20.14 -2.24 -9.24
N SER A 414 -20.94 -2.45 -8.19
CA SER A 414 -22.36 -2.05 -8.22
C SER A 414 -22.59 -0.57 -7.95
N ASN A 415 -21.51 0.21 -7.73
CA ASN A 415 -21.55 1.61 -7.34
C ASN A 415 -22.50 1.85 -6.15
N GLY A 416 -22.36 1.03 -5.11
CA GLY A 416 -23.14 1.15 -3.89
C GLY A 416 -24.59 0.64 -3.97
N LYS A 417 -25.04 0.14 -5.11
CA LYS A 417 -26.40 -0.42 -5.28
C LYS A 417 -26.58 -1.79 -4.62
N ALA A 418 -25.50 -2.47 -4.26
CA ALA A 418 -25.54 -3.77 -3.58
C ALA A 418 -26.14 -3.67 -2.16
N GLN A 419 -27.37 -4.16 -2.01
CA GLN A 419 -28.07 -4.23 -0.72
C GLN A 419 -27.85 -5.58 -0.04
N LEU A 420 -27.93 -5.63 1.29
CA LEU A 420 -27.74 -6.86 2.07
C LEU A 420 -29.08 -7.39 2.59
N ILE A 421 -29.33 -8.68 2.39
CA ILE A 421 -30.44 -9.41 3.01
C ILE A 421 -29.87 -10.31 4.10
N THR A 422 -30.26 -10.10 5.34
CA THR A 422 -29.77 -10.89 6.48
C THR A 422 -30.78 -11.90 7.00
N THR A 423 -32.07 -11.70 6.72
CA THR A 423 -33.16 -12.52 7.23
C THR A 423 -34.13 -12.95 6.14
N GLU A 424 -34.84 -14.06 6.36
CA GLU A 424 -35.89 -14.52 5.45
C GLU A 424 -37.05 -13.53 5.35
N ASN A 425 -37.44 -12.88 6.45
CA ASN A 425 -38.53 -11.89 6.45
C ASN A 425 -38.24 -10.69 5.53
N GLN A 426 -36.98 -10.24 5.49
CA GLN A 426 -36.54 -9.21 4.55
C GLN A 426 -36.65 -9.72 3.11
N PHE A 427 -36.20 -10.96 2.87
CA PHE A 427 -36.29 -11.59 1.55
C PHE A 427 -37.75 -11.69 1.08
N ASP A 428 -38.66 -12.21 1.91
CA ASP A 428 -40.09 -12.31 1.61
C ASP A 428 -40.69 -10.94 1.26
N SER A 429 -40.28 -9.89 1.97
CA SER A 429 -40.73 -8.52 1.69
C SER A 429 -40.22 -8.01 0.34
N ILE A 430 -38.94 -8.26 0.02
CA ILE A 430 -38.33 -7.86 -1.24
C ILE A 430 -38.96 -8.58 -2.43
N PHE A 431 -39.23 -9.88 -2.30
CA PHE A 431 -39.82 -10.69 -3.37
C PHE A 431 -41.29 -10.34 -3.63
N LYS A 432 -42.02 -9.85 -2.61
CA LYS A 432 -43.38 -9.32 -2.77
C LYS A 432 -43.41 -7.99 -3.54
N ILE A 433 -42.41 -7.14 -3.34
CA ILE A 433 -42.36 -5.79 -3.90
C ILE A 433 -41.78 -5.81 -5.32
N ASN A 434 -40.76 -6.63 -5.57
CA ASN A 434 -40.02 -6.62 -6.82
C ASN A 434 -40.39 -7.82 -7.69
N LYS A 435 -40.84 -7.56 -8.92
CA LYS A 435 -41.13 -8.60 -9.92
C LYS A 435 -39.88 -9.31 -10.41
N LYS A 436 -38.72 -8.64 -10.37
CA LYS A 436 -37.43 -9.21 -10.78
C LYS A 436 -36.33 -8.75 -9.84
N ILE A 437 -35.50 -9.67 -9.35
CA ILE A 437 -34.34 -9.37 -8.49
C ILE A 437 -33.10 -10.15 -8.92
N ILE A 438 -31.93 -9.58 -8.64
CA ILE A 438 -30.63 -10.28 -8.72
C ILE A 438 -30.20 -10.62 -7.30
N LEU A 439 -30.08 -11.91 -7.00
CA LEU A 439 -29.56 -12.41 -5.74
C LEU A 439 -28.14 -12.93 -5.91
N ILE A 440 -27.21 -12.35 -5.17
CA ILE A 440 -25.81 -12.73 -5.12
C ILE A 440 -25.55 -13.44 -3.80
N THR A 441 -24.86 -14.57 -3.84
CA THR A 441 -24.48 -15.29 -2.62
C THR A 441 -23.06 -15.81 -2.72
N LEU A 442 -22.39 -15.90 -1.58
CA LEU A 442 -21.12 -16.61 -1.52
C LEU A 442 -21.41 -18.11 -1.60
N LYS A 443 -20.64 -18.87 -2.39
CA LYS A 443 -20.77 -20.33 -2.54
C LYS A 443 -20.83 -21.06 -1.21
N LYS A 444 -20.03 -20.62 -0.23
CA LYS A 444 -20.03 -21.19 1.14
C LYS A 444 -21.38 -21.05 1.86
N ARG A 445 -22.21 -20.08 1.47
CA ARG A 445 -23.53 -19.75 2.04
C ARG A 445 -24.69 -20.10 1.12
N GLU A 446 -24.43 -20.63 -0.07
CA GLU A 446 -25.47 -20.95 -1.05
C GLU A 446 -26.50 -21.94 -0.47
N LYS A 447 -26.02 -22.93 0.29
CA LYS A 447 -26.86 -23.91 1.01
C LYS A 447 -27.72 -23.30 2.13
N GLU A 448 -27.42 -22.08 2.56
CA GLU A 448 -28.19 -21.37 3.58
C GLU A 448 -29.41 -20.66 2.98
N ILE A 449 -29.53 -20.58 1.66
CA ILE A 449 -30.68 -19.95 1.02
C ILE A 449 -31.87 -20.92 1.09
N PRO A 450 -33.03 -20.50 1.62
CA PRO A 450 -34.22 -21.34 1.67
C PRO A 450 -34.65 -21.82 0.28
N LYS A 451 -35.00 -23.11 0.19
CA LYS A 451 -35.43 -23.75 -1.07
C LYS A 451 -36.57 -23.01 -1.77
N LYS A 452 -37.53 -22.48 -0.99
CA LYS A 452 -38.68 -21.71 -1.49
C LYS A 452 -38.27 -20.54 -2.40
N TYR A 453 -37.08 -19.96 -2.20
CA TYR A 453 -36.59 -18.86 -3.03
C TYR A 453 -35.76 -19.36 -4.22
N ILE A 454 -34.86 -20.33 -4.01
CA ILE A 454 -34.04 -20.89 -5.10
C ILE A 454 -34.91 -21.47 -6.20
N GLU A 455 -36.02 -22.14 -5.87
CA GLU A 455 -36.93 -22.74 -6.85
C GLU A 455 -37.59 -21.70 -7.77
N GLN A 456 -37.72 -20.45 -7.31
CA GLN A 456 -38.25 -19.30 -8.06
C GLN A 456 -37.16 -18.53 -8.81
N MET A 457 -35.93 -19.02 -8.80
CA MET A 457 -34.77 -18.37 -9.44
C MET A 457 -34.07 -19.32 -10.41
N VAL A 458 -33.27 -18.74 -11.29
CA VAL A 458 -32.35 -19.45 -12.19
C VAL A 458 -30.94 -18.99 -11.86
N LEU A 459 -30.01 -19.95 -11.76
CA LEU A 459 -28.59 -19.63 -11.68
C LEU A 459 -28.16 -18.99 -13.00
N ALA A 460 -27.84 -17.70 -12.96
CA ALA A 460 -27.46 -16.94 -14.15
C ALA A 460 -25.96 -17.05 -14.42
N GLU A 461 -25.14 -16.93 -13.38
CA GLU A 461 -23.68 -16.99 -13.46
C GLU A 461 -23.06 -17.47 -12.14
N SER A 462 -21.83 -17.96 -12.19
CA SER A 462 -21.09 -18.38 -10.99
C SER A 462 -19.58 -18.39 -11.22
N ASN A 463 -18.80 -17.85 -10.29
CA ASN A 463 -17.35 -18.00 -10.26
C ASN A 463 -16.92 -18.90 -9.10
N TYR A 464 -15.62 -19.02 -8.82
CA TYR A 464 -15.12 -19.89 -7.74
C TYR A 464 -15.65 -19.54 -6.33
N LYS A 465 -16.17 -18.34 -6.10
CA LYS A 465 -16.57 -17.82 -4.77
C LYS A 465 -18.03 -17.37 -4.68
N THR A 466 -18.60 -16.89 -5.77
CA THR A 466 -19.89 -16.19 -5.82
C THR A 466 -20.80 -16.87 -6.83
N SER A 467 -22.07 -17.04 -6.46
CA SER A 467 -23.14 -17.53 -7.35
C SER A 467 -24.19 -16.44 -7.47
N ILE A 468 -24.71 -16.23 -8.67
CA ILE A 468 -25.73 -15.23 -8.95
C ILE A 468 -26.98 -15.87 -9.52
N PHE A 469 -28.09 -15.59 -8.85
CA PHE A 469 -29.42 -16.06 -9.16
C PHE A 469 -30.26 -14.89 -9.65
N VAL A 470 -31.04 -15.12 -10.70
CA VAL A 470 -32.02 -14.15 -11.21
C VAL A 470 -33.40 -14.77 -11.02
N SER A 471 -34.34 -14.01 -10.46
CA SER A 471 -35.73 -14.47 -10.34
C SER A 471 -36.33 -14.73 -11.72
N LYS A 472 -37.12 -15.81 -11.82
CA LYS A 472 -37.82 -16.23 -13.03
C LYS A 472 -38.81 -15.19 -13.55
#